data_AF-A0A9E3WZN7-F1
#
_entry.id   AF-A0A9E3WZN7-F1
#
_cell.length_a   1.000
_cell.length_b   1.000
_cell.length_c   1.000
_cell.angle_alpha   90.00
_cell.angle_beta   90.00
_cell.angle_gamma   90.00
#
_symmetry.space_group_name_H-M   'P 1'
#
loop_
_entity.id
_entity.type
_entity.pdbx_description
1 polymer ?
#
loop_
_entity_poly.entity_id
_entity_poly.type
_entity_poly.pdbx_seq_one_letter_code
_entity_poly.pdbx_strand_id
1 'polypeptide(L)'
;RFTKGEPKWGAMAMTEPQAGSDTSNIQTTATFDPTTNEWVLNGQKIFCTSGKLALEESNGLLVVWATVDKEAGRAGMKPFVVEAGTPGAVIGKVEEKLGIRASDTASIILDNCRIPAENLLGDSDVQRGRGSKGFKGAMKTFDATRPIVAASAIGIARAAFEFTRDALAKEGVRMEYDKPRWKLSAVQSDLLEMEAQLKAAWLLTIKAAALLDAKEPNQLESSMCKVKAGKVVTWITQKAVELLGPLGYSTATLAEKWMRDAKINDIYEGTGQINTLIVARQILGYTRAELK
;
A
#
# COMPACT_ATOMS: atom_id res chain seq x y z
N ARG A 1 -10.93 -21.46 3.34
CA ARG A 1 -9.53 -21.39 2.86
C ARG A 1 -8.65 -20.49 3.72
N PHE A 2 -9.08 -19.26 4.06
CA PHE A 2 -8.24 -18.27 4.76
C PHE A 2 -8.49 -18.10 6.27
N THR A 3 -9.44 -18.83 6.85
CA THR A 3 -9.88 -18.61 8.25
C THR A 3 -9.62 -19.79 9.17
N LYS A 4 -9.25 -20.96 8.64
CA LYS A 4 -9.00 -22.21 9.38
C LYS A 4 -7.98 -23.06 8.62
N GLY A 5 -7.23 -23.90 9.34
CA GLY A 5 -6.23 -24.81 8.77
C GLY A 5 -4.87 -24.16 8.59
N GLU A 6 -4.04 -24.76 7.73
CA GLU A 6 -2.73 -24.18 7.37
C GLU A 6 -2.88 -22.80 6.73
N PRO A 7 -2.07 -21.80 7.12
CA PRO A 7 -2.11 -20.47 6.51
C PRO A 7 -1.96 -20.52 5.00
N LYS A 8 -2.86 -19.82 4.30
CA LYS A 8 -2.84 -19.65 2.84
C LYS A 8 -2.65 -18.18 2.54
N TRP A 9 -1.83 -17.85 1.54
CA TRP A 9 -1.56 -16.47 1.17
C TRP A 9 -2.52 -15.97 0.11
N GLY A 10 -2.93 -14.71 0.25
CA GLY A 10 -3.61 -13.96 -0.78
C GLY A 10 -2.67 -12.90 -1.35
N ALA A 11 -2.78 -12.63 -2.64
CA ALA A 11 -2.04 -11.57 -3.31
C ALA A 11 -2.98 -10.72 -4.17
N MET A 12 -2.60 -9.47 -4.43
CA MET A 12 -3.31 -8.58 -5.35
C MET A 12 -2.37 -8.13 -6.48
N ALA A 13 -2.88 -8.22 -7.70
CA ALA A 13 -2.18 -7.93 -8.94
C ALA A 13 -2.92 -6.82 -9.71
N MET A 14 -2.47 -5.58 -9.54
CA MET A 14 -3.04 -4.43 -10.26
C MET A 14 -2.00 -3.70 -11.10
N THR A 15 -0.87 -3.38 -10.50
CA THR A 15 0.21 -2.60 -11.14
C THR A 15 0.81 -3.32 -12.33
N GLU A 16 1.06 -2.56 -13.38
CA GLU A 16 1.73 -2.98 -14.61
C GLU A 16 2.95 -2.09 -14.88
N PRO A 17 3.92 -2.52 -15.70
CA PRO A 17 5.13 -1.73 -15.99
C PRO A 17 4.86 -0.27 -16.38
N GLN A 18 3.80 -0.04 -17.16
CA GLN A 18 3.38 1.27 -17.64
C GLN A 18 2.28 1.93 -16.81
N ALA A 19 1.71 1.24 -15.81
CA ALA A 19 0.53 1.70 -15.08
C ALA A 19 0.60 1.35 -13.58
N GLY A 20 1.09 2.30 -12.78
CA GLY A 20 1.06 2.26 -11.31
C GLY A 20 0.05 3.25 -10.73
N SER A 21 0.39 4.54 -10.75
CA SER A 21 -0.50 5.60 -10.24
C SER A 21 -1.74 5.82 -11.11
N ASP A 22 -1.58 5.71 -12.44
CA ASP A 22 -2.71 5.74 -13.36
C ASP A 22 -3.23 4.33 -13.66
N THR A 23 -3.89 3.75 -12.67
CA THR A 23 -4.51 2.42 -12.78
C THR A 23 -5.56 2.34 -13.88
N SER A 24 -6.04 3.46 -14.44
CA SER A 24 -7.01 3.41 -15.53
C SER A 24 -6.45 2.96 -16.88
N ASN A 25 -5.12 2.91 -16.99
CA ASN A 25 -4.40 2.59 -18.22
C ASN A 25 -3.76 1.19 -18.17
N ILE A 26 -4.30 0.28 -17.36
CA ILE A 26 -3.88 -1.12 -17.39
C ILE A 26 -4.17 -1.75 -18.76
N GLN A 27 -3.33 -2.68 -19.17
CA GLN A 27 -3.33 -3.32 -20.48
C GLN A 27 -3.57 -4.82 -20.41
N THR A 28 -3.45 -5.45 -19.24
CA THR A 28 -3.83 -6.86 -19.02
C THR A 28 -5.29 -7.05 -19.39
N THR A 29 -5.58 -7.96 -20.30
CA THR A 29 -6.94 -8.23 -20.80
C THR A 29 -7.54 -9.46 -20.16
N ALA A 30 -8.87 -9.48 -20.07
CA ALA A 30 -9.65 -10.68 -19.81
C ALA A 30 -10.73 -10.81 -20.90
N THR A 31 -10.68 -11.89 -21.68
CA THR A 31 -11.63 -12.16 -22.75
C THR A 31 -12.49 -13.36 -22.39
N PHE A 32 -13.81 -13.22 -22.46
CA PHE A 32 -14.73 -14.31 -22.17
C PHE A 32 -14.80 -15.27 -23.37
N ASP A 33 -14.63 -16.56 -23.10
CA ASP A 33 -14.79 -17.65 -24.06
C ASP A 33 -16.10 -18.41 -23.72
N PRO A 34 -17.19 -18.14 -24.45
CA PRO A 34 -18.48 -18.76 -24.18
C PRO A 34 -18.51 -20.25 -24.51
N THR A 35 -17.54 -20.77 -25.29
CA THR A 35 -17.50 -22.18 -25.68
C THR A 35 -17.00 -23.07 -24.55
N THR A 36 -16.14 -22.51 -23.70
CA THR A 36 -15.57 -23.19 -22.54
C THR A 36 -16.14 -22.67 -21.21
N ASN A 37 -16.91 -21.57 -21.25
CA ASN A 37 -17.42 -20.86 -20.07
C ASN A 37 -16.28 -20.38 -19.14
N GLU A 38 -15.23 -19.81 -19.75
CA GLU A 38 -14.01 -19.38 -19.08
C GLU A 38 -13.64 -17.94 -19.45
N TRP A 39 -12.83 -17.31 -18.60
CA TRP A 39 -12.09 -16.10 -18.94
C TRP A 39 -10.65 -16.44 -19.30
N VAL A 40 -10.15 -15.85 -20.38
CA VAL A 40 -8.76 -15.94 -20.80
C VAL A 40 -8.04 -14.64 -20.46
N LEU A 41 -7.08 -14.70 -19.53
CA LEU A 41 -6.30 -13.57 -19.07
C LEU A 41 -4.94 -13.53 -19.76
N ASN A 42 -4.56 -12.34 -20.25
CA ASN A 42 -3.27 -12.10 -20.91
C ASN A 42 -2.66 -10.77 -20.47
N GLY A 43 -1.39 -10.78 -20.04
CA GLY A 43 -0.65 -9.58 -19.66
C GLY A 43 0.45 -9.82 -18.63
N GLN A 44 0.94 -8.71 -18.07
CA GLN A 44 2.00 -8.73 -17.06
C GLN A 44 1.64 -7.83 -15.89
N LYS A 45 1.76 -8.39 -14.69
CA LYS A 45 1.61 -7.68 -13.42
C LYS A 45 2.94 -7.61 -12.71
N ILE A 46 3.21 -6.51 -12.03
CA ILE A 46 4.46 -6.31 -11.29
C ILE A 46 4.18 -5.85 -9.87
N PHE A 47 5.17 -5.98 -9.00
CA PHE A 47 5.09 -5.59 -7.59
C PHE A 47 3.93 -6.26 -6.81
N CYS A 48 3.61 -7.51 -7.14
CA CYS A 48 2.58 -8.28 -6.45
C CYS A 48 3.14 -8.83 -5.13
N THR A 49 2.83 -8.15 -4.03
CA THR A 49 3.21 -8.61 -2.68
C THR A 49 2.54 -9.95 -2.39
N SER A 50 3.29 -10.89 -1.82
CA SER A 50 2.84 -12.26 -1.55
C SER A 50 2.53 -13.09 -2.80
N GLY A 51 2.95 -12.65 -3.99
CA GLY A 51 2.61 -13.30 -5.27
C GLY A 51 3.14 -14.73 -5.38
N LYS A 52 4.42 -14.94 -5.07
CA LYS A 52 5.05 -16.28 -5.05
C LYS A 52 4.48 -17.12 -3.91
N LEU A 53 4.35 -16.52 -2.72
CA LEU A 53 3.78 -17.21 -1.56
C LEU A 53 2.35 -17.71 -1.83
N ALA A 54 1.54 -16.92 -2.53
CA ALA A 54 0.19 -17.29 -2.90
C ALA A 54 0.16 -18.37 -3.98
N LEU A 55 0.87 -18.21 -5.09
CA LEU A 55 0.74 -19.11 -6.25
C LEU A 55 1.54 -20.40 -6.15
N GLU A 56 2.71 -20.39 -5.51
CA GLU A 56 3.63 -21.53 -5.50
C GLU A 56 3.73 -22.20 -4.12
N GLU A 57 3.73 -21.44 -3.03
CA GLU A 57 4.13 -22.00 -1.72
C GLU A 57 2.96 -22.41 -0.83
N SER A 58 1.78 -21.81 -0.99
CA SER A 58 0.68 -22.06 -0.07
C SER A 58 -0.58 -22.61 -0.69
N ASN A 59 -0.67 -22.79 -2.01
CA ASN A 59 -1.97 -23.05 -2.65
C ASN A 59 -2.98 -21.95 -2.26
N GLY A 60 -2.58 -20.70 -2.46
CA GLY A 60 -3.34 -19.49 -2.20
C GLY A 60 -4.13 -19.01 -3.42
N LEU A 61 -4.40 -17.70 -3.48
CA LEU A 61 -5.00 -17.10 -4.68
C LEU A 61 -4.57 -15.66 -4.91
N LEU A 62 -4.63 -15.27 -6.18
CA LEU A 62 -4.23 -13.96 -6.69
C LEU A 62 -5.46 -13.24 -7.25
N VAL A 63 -5.75 -12.05 -6.74
CA VAL A 63 -6.78 -11.17 -7.32
C VAL A 63 -6.14 -10.30 -8.39
N VAL A 64 -6.43 -10.59 -9.66
CA VAL A 64 -5.91 -9.88 -10.83
C VAL A 64 -6.92 -8.85 -11.31
N TRP A 65 -6.49 -7.60 -11.45
CA TRP A 65 -7.25 -6.57 -12.13
C TRP A 65 -6.93 -6.58 -13.62
N ALA A 66 -7.89 -6.93 -14.46
CA ALA A 66 -7.75 -6.95 -15.92
C ALA A 66 -8.87 -6.13 -16.56
N THR A 67 -8.68 -5.69 -17.80
CA THR A 67 -9.72 -5.00 -18.57
C THR A 67 -10.45 -5.96 -19.49
N VAL A 68 -11.77 -5.93 -19.46
CA VAL A 68 -12.64 -6.62 -20.44
C VAL A 68 -12.94 -5.72 -21.65
N ASP A 69 -12.63 -4.42 -21.55
CA ASP A 69 -12.83 -3.41 -22.59
C ASP A 69 -11.84 -2.25 -22.39
N LYS A 70 -10.80 -2.20 -23.23
CA LYS A 70 -9.75 -1.17 -23.15
C LYS A 70 -10.30 0.24 -23.39
N GLU A 71 -11.26 0.40 -24.28
CA GLU A 71 -11.82 1.70 -24.64
C GLU A 71 -12.68 2.28 -23.51
N ALA A 72 -13.25 1.43 -22.65
CA ALA A 72 -14.01 1.85 -21.48
C ALA A 72 -13.13 2.33 -20.31
N GLY A 73 -11.80 2.20 -20.40
CA GLY A 73 -10.85 2.58 -19.35
C GLY A 73 -11.23 1.98 -17.99
N ARG A 74 -11.39 2.84 -16.97
CA ARG A 74 -11.79 2.42 -15.61
C ARG A 74 -13.07 1.59 -15.55
N ALA A 75 -14.02 1.80 -16.47
CA ALA A 75 -15.28 1.07 -16.45
C ALA A 75 -15.12 -0.38 -16.93
N GLY A 76 -14.13 -0.66 -17.78
CA GLY A 76 -13.78 -1.98 -18.27
C GLY A 76 -12.90 -2.80 -17.32
N MET A 77 -12.32 -2.18 -16.28
CA MET A 77 -11.50 -2.88 -15.29
C MET A 77 -12.34 -3.73 -14.35
N LYS A 78 -12.00 -5.02 -14.25
CA LYS A 78 -12.67 -6.01 -13.41
C LYS A 78 -11.65 -6.83 -12.60
N PRO A 79 -11.98 -7.23 -11.36
CA PRO A 79 -11.16 -8.13 -10.56
C PRO A 79 -11.51 -9.59 -10.84
N PHE A 80 -10.49 -10.42 -11.02
CA PHE A 80 -10.59 -11.85 -11.27
C PHE A 80 -9.78 -12.63 -10.25
N VAL A 81 -10.29 -13.78 -9.81
CA VAL A 81 -9.57 -14.70 -8.92
C VAL A 81 -8.81 -15.71 -9.77
N VAL A 82 -7.49 -15.74 -9.61
CA VAL A 82 -6.62 -16.77 -10.18
C VAL A 82 -6.14 -17.66 -9.05
N GLU A 83 -6.39 -18.96 -9.15
CA GLU A 83 -5.96 -19.91 -8.14
C GLU A 83 -4.50 -20.30 -8.33
N ALA A 84 -3.84 -20.68 -7.23
CA ALA A 84 -2.54 -21.33 -7.33
C ALA A 84 -2.60 -22.58 -8.22
N GLY A 85 -1.60 -22.74 -9.08
CA GLY A 85 -1.53 -23.85 -10.05
C GLY A 85 -2.37 -23.66 -11.32
N THR A 86 -3.10 -22.55 -11.48
CA THR A 86 -3.78 -22.24 -12.75
C THR A 86 -2.76 -22.16 -13.90
N PRO A 87 -2.87 -22.98 -14.96
CA PRO A 87 -1.98 -22.91 -16.11
C PRO A 87 -2.00 -21.52 -16.76
N GLY A 88 -0.82 -21.03 -17.14
CA GLY A 88 -0.66 -19.69 -17.73
C GLY A 88 -0.51 -18.56 -16.72
N ALA A 89 -0.69 -18.79 -15.41
CA ALA A 89 -0.34 -17.83 -14.36
C ALA A 89 1.02 -18.19 -13.74
N VAL A 90 2.08 -17.49 -14.16
CA VAL A 90 3.47 -17.87 -13.85
C VAL A 90 4.17 -16.75 -13.09
N ILE A 91 4.97 -17.12 -12.09
CA ILE A 91 5.90 -16.18 -11.45
C ILE A 91 7.01 -15.83 -12.45
N GLY A 92 7.16 -14.53 -12.74
CA GLY A 92 8.30 -14.02 -13.49
C GLY A 92 9.52 -13.87 -12.57
N LYS A 93 9.89 -12.64 -12.24
CA LYS A 93 10.93 -12.34 -11.23
C LYS A 93 10.34 -12.07 -9.85
N VAL A 94 11.12 -12.37 -8.82
CA VAL A 94 10.93 -11.88 -7.45
C VAL A 94 11.87 -10.71 -7.22
N GLU A 95 11.34 -9.58 -6.77
CA GLU A 95 12.07 -8.33 -6.64
C GLU A 95 13.01 -8.33 -5.41
N GLU A 96 14.26 -7.92 -5.64
CA GLU A 96 15.17 -7.50 -4.57
C GLU A 96 14.85 -6.05 -4.18
N LYS A 97 14.37 -5.87 -2.94
CA LYS A 97 13.85 -4.59 -2.45
C LYS A 97 14.80 -3.95 -1.43
N LEU A 98 14.74 -2.62 -1.36
CA LEU A 98 15.41 -1.83 -0.31
C LEU A 98 15.01 -2.28 1.11
N GLY A 99 13.71 -2.33 1.37
CA GLY A 99 13.11 -2.69 2.65
C GLY A 99 12.01 -3.73 2.50
N ILE A 100 11.36 -4.07 3.60
CA ILE A 100 10.30 -5.10 3.72
C ILE A 100 10.69 -6.41 3.02
N ARG A 101 11.96 -6.78 3.14
CA ARG A 101 12.57 -7.91 2.42
C ARG A 101 12.06 -9.29 2.88
N ALA A 102 11.37 -9.35 4.01
CA ALA A 102 10.75 -10.58 4.50
C ALA A 102 9.51 -11.00 3.70
N SER A 103 8.83 -10.07 3.02
CA SER A 103 7.77 -10.41 2.08
C SER A 103 8.35 -10.56 0.68
N ASP A 104 7.87 -11.55 -0.08
CA ASP A 104 8.14 -11.61 -1.50
C ASP A 104 7.32 -10.54 -2.25
N THR A 105 7.83 -10.17 -3.40
CA THR A 105 7.16 -9.22 -4.29
C THR A 105 7.48 -9.67 -5.69
N ALA A 106 6.49 -10.20 -6.40
CA ALA A 106 6.70 -10.89 -7.66
C ALA A 106 6.11 -10.10 -8.83
N SER A 107 6.71 -10.29 -10.00
CA SER A 107 5.99 -10.10 -11.26
C SER A 107 5.20 -11.37 -11.58
N ILE A 108 3.99 -11.22 -12.09
CA ILE A 108 3.14 -12.32 -12.54
C ILE A 108 2.92 -12.16 -14.04
N ILE A 109 3.19 -13.23 -14.79
CA ILE A 109 2.91 -13.32 -16.22
C ILE A 109 1.62 -14.11 -16.39
N LEU A 110 0.70 -13.56 -17.17
CA LEU A 110 -0.55 -14.20 -17.55
C LEU A 110 -0.46 -14.46 -19.04
N ASP A 111 -0.29 -15.73 -19.43
CA ASP A 111 -0.20 -16.17 -20.81
C ASP A 111 -1.28 -17.23 -21.05
N ASN A 112 -2.34 -16.83 -21.75
CA ASN A 112 -3.52 -17.65 -21.98
C ASN A 112 -4.05 -18.32 -20.70
N CYS A 113 -3.98 -17.57 -19.59
CA CYS A 113 -4.40 -18.04 -18.28
C CYS A 113 -5.92 -18.18 -18.25
N ARG A 114 -6.40 -19.43 -18.24
CA ARG A 114 -7.84 -19.76 -18.27
C ARG A 114 -8.37 -19.96 -16.85
N ILE A 115 -9.45 -19.26 -16.53
CA ILE A 115 -10.16 -19.38 -15.25
C ILE A 115 -11.66 -19.55 -15.49
N PRO A 116 -12.40 -20.25 -14.61
CA PRO A 116 -13.85 -20.38 -14.70
C PRO A 116 -14.57 -19.01 -14.73
N ALA A 117 -15.73 -18.95 -15.38
CA ALA A 117 -16.57 -17.74 -15.41
C ALA A 117 -16.87 -17.15 -14.02
N GLU A 118 -17.08 -18.03 -13.03
CA GLU A 118 -17.41 -17.69 -11.63
C GLU A 118 -16.26 -17.04 -10.84
N ASN A 119 -15.04 -17.06 -11.37
CA ASN A 119 -13.89 -16.41 -10.75
C ASN A 119 -13.87 -14.89 -10.97
N LEU A 120 -14.82 -14.34 -11.73
CA LEU A 120 -15.05 -12.90 -11.80
C LEU A 120 -15.68 -12.40 -10.49
N LEU A 121 -15.04 -11.42 -9.85
CA LEU A 121 -15.59 -10.77 -8.67
C LEU A 121 -16.52 -9.62 -9.07
N GLY A 122 -17.82 -9.87 -9.00
CA GLY A 122 -18.88 -8.93 -9.40
C GLY A 122 -19.42 -9.26 -10.78
N ASP A 123 -19.77 -8.22 -11.55
CA ASP A 123 -20.42 -8.35 -12.86
C ASP A 123 -19.47 -7.93 -14.00
N SER A 124 -19.54 -8.60 -15.14
CA SER A 124 -18.77 -8.28 -16.36
C SER A 124 -19.25 -7.00 -17.03
N ASP A 125 -20.47 -6.55 -16.76
CA ASP A 125 -21.11 -5.41 -17.42
C ASP A 125 -20.29 -4.13 -17.40
N VAL A 126 -20.03 -3.59 -18.60
CA VAL A 126 -19.28 -2.35 -18.80
C VAL A 126 -20.26 -1.19 -18.92
N GLN A 127 -20.49 -0.50 -17.81
CA GLN A 127 -21.30 0.72 -17.80
C GLN A 127 -20.45 1.94 -18.14
N ARG A 128 -20.54 2.41 -19.40
CA ARG A 128 -19.90 3.64 -19.87
C ARG A 128 -20.72 4.86 -19.40
N GLY A 129 -20.18 5.71 -18.52
CA GLY A 129 -20.86 6.90 -18.00
C GLY A 129 -20.27 7.46 -16.68
N ARG A 130 -20.77 8.62 -16.20
CA ARG A 130 -20.37 9.19 -14.90
C ARG A 130 -20.76 8.23 -13.77
N GLY A 131 -19.77 7.67 -13.07
CA GLY A 131 -19.98 6.84 -11.89
C GLY A 131 -19.89 5.32 -12.10
N SER A 132 -19.21 4.87 -13.16
CA SER A 132 -18.98 3.45 -13.47
C SER A 132 -18.60 2.62 -12.23
N LYS A 133 -19.35 1.52 -12.01
CA LYS A 133 -19.27 0.72 -10.78
C LYS A 133 -18.01 -0.15 -10.69
N GLY A 134 -17.40 -0.54 -11.82
CA GLY A 134 -16.22 -1.42 -11.85
C GLY A 134 -15.03 -0.90 -11.04
N PHE A 135 -14.64 0.35 -11.26
CA PHE A 135 -13.53 0.99 -10.52
C PHE A 135 -13.87 1.36 -9.07
N LYS A 136 -15.16 1.39 -8.68
CA LYS A 136 -15.54 1.64 -7.28
C LYS A 136 -15.09 0.51 -6.37
N GLY A 137 -14.99 -0.73 -6.85
CA GLY A 137 -14.47 -1.86 -6.08
C GLY A 137 -12.99 -1.69 -5.69
N ALA A 138 -12.14 -1.29 -6.65
CA ALA A 138 -10.72 -1.02 -6.40
C ALA A 138 -10.54 0.11 -5.38
N MET A 139 -11.30 1.20 -5.55
CA MET A 139 -11.22 2.34 -4.63
C MET A 139 -11.68 1.97 -3.22
N LYS A 140 -12.80 1.25 -3.07
CA LYS A 140 -13.26 0.76 -1.76
C LYS A 140 -12.23 -0.13 -1.08
N THR A 141 -11.53 -0.97 -1.84
CA THR A 141 -10.43 -1.79 -1.31
C THR A 141 -9.35 -0.90 -0.72
N PHE A 142 -8.88 0.10 -1.48
CA PHE A 142 -7.87 1.04 -1.00
C PHE A 142 -8.32 1.89 0.19
N ASP A 143 -9.57 2.33 0.19
CA ASP A 143 -10.11 3.17 1.26
C ASP A 143 -10.14 2.37 2.59
N ALA A 144 -10.27 1.04 2.52
CA ALA A 144 -10.18 0.12 3.66
C ALA A 144 -8.74 -0.28 4.05
N THR A 145 -7.80 -0.40 3.09
CA THR A 145 -6.42 -0.87 3.37
C THR A 145 -5.46 0.24 3.79
N ARG A 146 -5.63 1.47 3.28
CA ARG A 146 -4.74 2.60 3.61
C ARG A 146 -4.61 2.92 5.10
N PRO A 147 -5.68 2.84 5.94
CA PRO A 147 -5.52 3.00 7.39
C PRO A 147 -4.63 1.92 8.01
N ILE A 148 -4.68 0.68 7.51
CA ILE A 148 -3.84 -0.44 7.97
C ILE A 148 -2.38 -0.21 7.57
N VAL A 149 -2.15 0.26 6.34
CA VAL A 149 -0.82 0.68 5.87
C VAL A 149 -0.26 1.82 6.74
N ALA A 150 -1.07 2.84 7.04
CA ALA A 150 -0.68 3.93 7.92
C ALA A 150 -0.34 3.43 9.33
N ALA A 151 -1.10 2.47 9.87
CA ALA A 151 -0.81 1.86 11.16
C ALA A 151 0.53 1.10 11.16
N SER A 152 0.84 0.36 10.10
CA SER A 152 2.15 -0.30 9.93
C SER A 152 3.30 0.71 9.92
N ALA A 153 3.15 1.80 9.15
CA ALA A 153 4.11 2.91 9.12
C ALA A 153 4.34 3.52 10.50
N ILE A 154 3.27 3.74 11.27
CA ILE A 154 3.35 4.26 12.64
C ILE A 154 4.11 3.30 13.56
N GLY A 155 3.92 1.98 13.41
CA GLY A 155 4.67 0.98 14.17
C GLY A 155 6.18 1.08 13.95
N ILE A 156 6.60 1.22 12.69
CA ILE A 156 8.02 1.43 12.32
C ILE A 156 8.54 2.74 12.91
N ALA A 157 7.78 3.83 12.75
CA ALA A 157 8.16 5.15 13.25
C ALA A 157 8.32 5.15 14.77
N ARG A 158 7.38 4.52 15.48
CA ARG A 158 7.40 4.38 16.93
C ARG A 158 8.63 3.61 17.41
N ALA A 159 8.92 2.47 16.78
CA ALA A 159 10.08 1.65 17.14
C ALA A 159 11.39 2.44 16.97
N ALA A 160 11.55 3.16 15.85
CA ALA A 160 12.73 3.99 15.60
C ALA A 160 12.85 5.16 16.58
N PHE A 161 11.74 5.84 16.89
CA PHE A 161 11.72 6.94 17.85
C PHE A 161 12.06 6.47 19.27
N GLU A 162 11.39 5.43 19.78
CA GLU A 162 11.62 4.91 21.13
C GLU A 162 13.05 4.41 21.30
N PHE A 163 13.57 3.66 20.31
CA PHE A 163 14.96 3.22 20.33
C PHE A 163 15.96 4.39 20.36
N THR A 164 15.73 5.41 19.54
CA THR A 164 16.60 6.60 19.47
C THR A 164 16.56 7.39 20.77
N ARG A 165 15.36 7.63 21.30
CA ARG A 165 15.16 8.31 22.59
C ARG A 165 15.90 7.59 23.70
N ASP A 166 15.77 6.28 23.79
CA ASP A 166 16.35 5.48 24.88
C ASP A 166 17.88 5.40 24.76
N ALA A 167 18.42 5.32 23.54
CA ALA A 167 19.85 5.37 23.30
C ALA A 167 20.44 6.73 23.70
N LEU A 168 19.84 7.83 23.28
CA LEU A 168 20.28 9.19 23.62
C LEU A 168 20.15 9.49 25.12
N ALA A 169 19.13 8.94 25.79
CA ALA A 169 18.95 9.09 27.23
C ALA A 169 20.09 8.44 28.04
N LYS A 170 20.69 7.34 27.55
CA LYS A 170 21.87 6.70 28.16
C LYS A 170 23.11 7.60 28.05
N GLU A 171 23.21 8.37 26.97
CA GLU A 171 24.27 9.38 26.75
C GLU A 171 23.95 10.73 27.42
N GLY A 172 22.94 10.78 28.30
CA GLY A 172 22.58 11.96 29.07
C GLY A 172 21.64 12.96 28.37
N VAL A 173 21.20 12.69 27.14
CA VAL A 173 20.25 13.53 26.41
C VAL A 173 18.82 13.05 26.66
N ARG A 174 18.12 13.74 27.57
CA ARG A 174 16.73 13.41 27.93
C ARG A 174 15.74 14.40 27.34
N MET A 175 14.53 13.92 27.05
CA MET A 175 13.42 14.78 26.65
C MET A 175 12.98 15.65 27.82
N GLU A 176 12.95 16.97 27.63
CA GLU A 176 12.56 17.96 28.64
C GLU A 176 11.33 18.72 28.18
N TYR A 177 10.15 18.29 28.62
CA TYR A 177 8.86 18.81 28.16
C TYR A 177 8.56 20.22 28.68
N ASP A 178 8.99 20.54 29.90
CA ASP A 178 8.68 21.81 30.56
C ASP A 178 9.65 22.93 30.19
N LYS A 179 10.67 22.62 29.40
CA LYS A 179 11.71 23.58 29.04
C LYS A 179 11.27 24.40 27.82
N PRO A 180 11.39 25.74 27.88
CA PRO A 180 11.06 26.58 26.73
C PRO A 180 11.88 26.22 25.49
N ARG A 181 11.27 26.30 24.30
CA ARG A 181 11.86 25.82 23.04
C ARG A 181 13.24 26.41 22.73
N TRP A 182 13.49 27.67 23.09
CA TRP A 182 14.78 28.35 22.89
C TRP A 182 15.89 27.91 23.86
N LYS A 183 15.57 27.12 24.88
CA LYS A 183 16.54 26.53 25.81
C LYS A 183 16.83 25.05 25.52
N LEU A 184 16.08 24.42 24.62
CA LEU A 184 16.31 23.04 24.21
C LEU A 184 17.55 22.96 23.31
N SER A 185 18.33 21.90 23.45
CA SER A 185 19.31 21.53 22.42
C SER A 185 18.60 21.14 21.12
N ALA A 186 19.31 21.17 20.00
CA ALA A 186 18.78 20.73 18.71
C ALA A 186 18.24 19.29 18.77
N VAL A 187 18.98 18.38 19.41
CA VAL A 187 18.58 16.97 19.57
C VAL A 187 17.30 16.83 20.41
N GLN A 188 17.18 17.58 21.51
CA GLN A 188 15.96 17.57 22.32
C GLN A 188 14.76 18.13 21.54
N SER A 189 14.96 19.20 20.75
CA SER A 189 13.91 19.74 19.89
C SER A 189 13.47 18.72 18.84
N ASP A 190 14.41 18.00 18.22
CA ASP A 190 14.10 16.95 17.24
C ASP A 190 13.30 15.81 17.87
N LEU A 191 13.70 15.31 19.05
CA LEU A 191 12.97 14.25 19.74
C LEU A 191 11.52 14.66 20.08
N LEU A 192 11.31 15.89 20.55
CA LEU A 192 9.96 16.39 20.84
C LEU A 192 9.11 16.53 19.58
N GLU A 193 9.70 16.99 18.48
CA GLU A 193 9.02 17.07 17.19
C GLU A 193 8.68 15.66 16.66
N MET A 194 9.60 14.70 16.76
CA MET A 194 9.38 13.30 16.37
C MET A 194 8.17 12.71 17.12
N GLU A 195 8.11 12.92 18.45
CA GLU A 195 6.99 12.45 19.26
C GLU A 195 5.66 13.12 18.85
N ALA A 196 5.67 14.44 18.66
CA ALA A 196 4.47 15.20 18.29
C ALA A 196 3.92 14.75 16.93
N GLN A 197 4.79 14.59 15.94
CA GLN A 197 4.41 14.15 14.60
C GLN A 197 3.91 12.70 14.59
N LEU A 198 4.53 11.83 15.38
CA LEU A 198 4.09 10.44 15.57
C LEU A 198 2.66 10.39 16.15
N LYS A 199 2.40 11.14 17.22
CA LYS A 199 1.06 11.23 17.84
C LYS A 199 0.02 11.78 16.87
N ALA A 200 0.37 12.82 16.10
CA ALA A 200 -0.52 13.40 15.09
C ALA A 200 -0.89 12.37 13.99
N ALA A 201 0.09 11.62 13.49
CA ALA A 201 -0.16 10.56 12.51
C ALA A 201 -1.03 9.43 13.09
N TRP A 202 -0.77 9.05 14.34
CA TRP A 202 -1.54 8.03 15.04
C TRP A 202 -3.00 8.41 15.21
N LEU A 203 -3.29 9.60 15.73
CA LEU A 203 -4.68 10.08 15.91
C LEU A 203 -5.46 10.12 14.59
N LEU A 204 -4.82 10.59 13.52
CA LEU A 204 -5.44 10.64 12.19
C LEU A 204 -5.73 9.23 11.64
N THR A 205 -4.85 8.27 11.91
CA THR A 205 -5.03 6.87 11.50
C THR A 205 -6.15 6.19 12.30
N ILE A 206 -6.20 6.40 13.62
CA ILE A 206 -7.28 5.88 14.46
C ILE A 206 -8.63 6.45 14.04
N LYS A 207 -8.71 7.74 13.69
CA LYS A 207 -9.94 8.33 13.14
C LYS A 207 -10.39 7.61 11.86
N ALA A 208 -9.47 7.40 10.91
CA ALA A 208 -9.79 6.72 9.65
C ALA A 208 -10.27 5.27 9.85
N ALA A 209 -9.66 4.56 10.81
CA ALA A 209 -10.07 3.21 11.19
C ALA A 209 -11.43 3.18 11.91
N ALA A 210 -11.68 4.12 12.82
CA ALA A 210 -12.95 4.21 13.54
C ALA A 210 -14.14 4.46 12.58
N LEU A 211 -13.96 5.32 11.57
CA LEU A 211 -14.98 5.52 10.52
C LEU A 211 -15.23 4.24 9.71
N LEU A 212 -14.17 3.49 9.39
CA LEU A 212 -14.27 2.22 8.69
C LEU A 212 -15.08 1.20 9.50
N ASP A 213 -14.78 1.06 10.80
CA ASP A 213 -15.49 0.15 11.71
C ASP A 213 -16.96 0.55 11.90
N ALA A 214 -17.24 1.86 11.95
CA ALA A 214 -18.59 2.41 11.99
C ALA A 214 -19.35 2.29 10.66
N LYS A 215 -18.68 1.79 9.60
CA LYS A 215 -19.21 1.71 8.22
C LYS A 215 -19.60 3.07 7.65
N GLU A 216 -18.95 4.13 8.11
CA GLU A 216 -19.11 5.49 7.61
C GLU A 216 -18.15 5.76 6.43
N PRO A 217 -18.46 6.73 5.56
CA PRO A 217 -17.53 7.16 4.51
C PRO A 217 -16.19 7.61 5.12
N ASN A 218 -15.09 6.96 4.73
CA ASN A 218 -13.77 7.23 5.28
C ASN A 218 -12.73 7.67 4.22
N GLN A 219 -13.15 7.97 2.98
CA GLN A 219 -12.23 8.17 1.85
C GLN A 219 -11.25 9.33 2.08
N LEU A 220 -11.75 10.41 2.67
CA LEU A 220 -10.96 11.59 2.96
C LEU A 220 -9.91 11.29 4.04
N GLU A 221 -10.35 10.80 5.19
CA GLU A 221 -9.50 10.44 6.34
C GLU A 221 -8.48 9.35 5.98
N SER A 222 -8.89 8.36 5.19
CA SER A 222 -8.04 7.28 4.70
C SER A 222 -6.87 7.80 3.84
N SER A 223 -7.13 8.74 2.92
CA SER A 223 -6.07 9.40 2.17
C SER A 223 -5.22 10.35 3.01
N MET A 224 -5.82 11.11 3.94
CA MET A 224 -5.08 11.99 4.84
C MET A 224 -4.12 11.20 5.74
N CYS A 225 -4.58 10.13 6.37
CA CYS A 225 -3.77 9.33 7.30
C CYS A 225 -2.61 8.66 6.56
N LYS A 226 -2.84 8.14 5.35
CA LYS A 226 -1.79 7.56 4.50
C LYS A 226 -0.68 8.57 4.22
N VAL A 227 -1.01 9.75 3.70
CA VAL A 227 -0.01 10.78 3.37
C VAL A 227 0.75 11.21 4.61
N LYS A 228 0.04 11.43 5.73
CA LYS A 228 0.66 11.86 6.97
C LYS A 228 1.61 10.79 7.50
N ALA A 229 1.16 9.55 7.62
CA ALA A 229 1.96 8.45 8.14
C ALA A 229 3.19 8.16 7.26
N GLY A 230 3.05 8.16 5.94
CA GLY A 230 4.17 7.97 5.00
C GLY A 230 5.27 9.04 5.14
N LYS A 231 4.89 10.31 5.28
CA LYS A 231 5.83 11.40 5.55
C LYS A 231 6.50 11.26 6.91
N VAL A 232 5.71 11.01 7.95
CA VAL A 232 6.20 10.92 9.33
C VAL A 232 7.15 9.74 9.52
N VAL A 233 6.83 8.54 9.03
CA VAL A 233 7.71 7.37 9.15
C VAL A 233 9.03 7.58 8.43
N THR A 234 9.01 8.17 7.23
CA THR A 234 10.22 8.43 6.45
C THR A 234 11.12 9.41 7.19
N TRP A 235 10.54 10.52 7.67
CA TRP A 235 11.30 11.56 8.38
C TRP A 235 11.85 11.07 9.72
N ILE A 236 11.03 10.41 10.54
CA ILE A 236 11.44 9.90 11.87
C ILE A 236 12.57 8.88 11.74
N THR A 237 12.48 7.94 10.80
CA THR A 237 13.51 6.92 10.64
C THR A 237 14.81 7.47 10.08
N GLN A 238 14.76 8.47 9.18
CA GLN A 238 15.96 9.19 8.74
C GLN A 238 16.60 9.97 9.89
N LYS A 239 15.79 10.69 10.69
CA LYS A 239 16.27 11.42 11.86
C LYS A 239 16.85 10.49 12.93
N ALA A 240 16.27 9.32 13.14
CA ALA A 240 16.82 8.30 14.02
C ALA A 240 18.25 7.89 13.61
N VAL A 241 18.47 7.61 12.33
CA VAL A 241 19.80 7.28 11.80
C VAL A 241 20.78 8.45 11.96
N GLU A 242 20.34 9.67 11.67
CA GLU A 242 21.15 10.90 11.83
C GLU A 242 21.59 11.11 13.29
N LEU A 243 20.65 11.03 14.23
CA LEU A 243 20.89 11.27 15.66
C LEU A 243 21.75 10.20 16.32
N LEU A 244 21.67 8.95 15.84
CA LEU A 244 22.47 7.83 16.36
C LEU A 244 23.86 7.72 15.70
N GLY A 245 24.12 8.48 14.63
CA GLY A 245 25.39 8.47 13.92
C GLY A 245 25.82 7.07 13.46
N PRO A 246 27.07 6.63 13.72
CA PRO A 246 27.54 5.31 13.31
C PRO A 246 26.68 4.13 13.81
N LEU A 247 26.07 4.26 15.00
CA LEU A 247 25.18 3.23 15.55
C LEU A 247 23.89 3.10 14.72
N GLY A 248 23.38 4.24 14.23
CA GLY A 248 22.18 4.31 13.41
C GLY A 248 22.39 3.76 11.99
N TYR A 249 23.59 3.92 11.44
CA TYR A 249 23.94 3.45 10.10
C TYR A 249 24.45 2.00 10.07
N SER A 250 24.77 1.43 11.23
CA SER A 250 25.24 0.06 11.38
C SER A 250 24.09 -0.95 11.35
N THR A 251 24.34 -2.10 10.71
CA THR A 251 23.44 -3.27 10.73
C THR A 251 23.44 -4.02 12.07
N ALA A 252 24.25 -3.58 13.05
CA ALA A 252 24.22 -4.10 14.41
C ALA A 252 22.94 -3.72 15.17
N THR A 253 22.21 -2.70 14.70
CA THR A 253 20.91 -2.31 15.25
C THR A 253 19.82 -2.36 14.17
N LEU A 254 18.57 -2.18 14.57
CA LEU A 254 17.45 -2.13 13.64
C LEU A 254 17.21 -0.73 13.05
N ALA A 255 17.98 0.29 13.45
CA ALA A 255 17.76 1.68 13.02
C ALA A 255 17.82 1.84 11.49
N GLU A 256 18.88 1.32 10.87
CA GLU A 256 19.04 1.32 9.41
C GLU A 256 17.91 0.53 8.72
N LYS A 257 17.51 -0.60 9.31
CA LYS A 257 16.44 -1.45 8.78
C LYS A 257 15.10 -0.73 8.77
N TRP A 258 14.75 -0.05 9.86
CA TRP A 258 13.53 0.74 9.92
C TRP A 258 13.53 1.87 8.88
N MET A 259 14.67 2.52 8.63
CA MET A 259 14.79 3.51 7.55
C MET A 259 14.56 2.90 6.17
N ARG A 260 15.14 1.71 5.89
CA ARG A 260 14.88 0.99 4.63
C ARG A 260 13.42 0.59 4.47
N ASP A 261 12.83 0.04 5.52
CA ASP A 261 11.43 -0.42 5.53
C ASP A 261 10.43 0.74 5.47
N ALA A 262 10.78 1.90 6.03
CA ALA A 262 9.93 3.09 6.04
C ALA A 262 9.59 3.58 4.63
N LYS A 263 10.57 3.55 3.71
CA LYS A 263 10.47 4.29 2.45
C LYS A 263 9.29 3.88 1.58
N ILE A 264 8.91 2.59 1.59
CA ILE A 264 7.81 2.08 0.77
C ILE A 264 6.46 2.70 1.14
N ASN A 265 6.28 3.15 2.39
CA ASN A 265 5.02 3.68 2.90
C ASN A 265 4.60 4.99 2.21
N ASP A 266 5.54 5.73 1.63
CA ASP A 266 5.25 6.94 0.84
C ASP A 266 4.94 6.62 -0.65
N ILE A 267 5.15 5.37 -1.09
CA ILE A 267 5.10 4.97 -2.50
C ILE A 267 3.86 4.13 -2.79
N TYR A 268 3.72 2.97 -2.15
CA TYR A 268 2.65 2.01 -2.48
C TYR A 268 1.27 2.47 -1.98
N GLU A 269 0.21 1.76 -2.42
CA GLU A 269 -1.19 2.06 -2.06
C GLU A 269 -1.63 3.50 -2.41
N GLY A 270 -1.02 4.01 -3.48
CA GLY A 270 -1.10 5.40 -3.93
C GLY A 270 -0.01 6.25 -3.30
N THR A 271 0.79 6.95 -4.11
CA THR A 271 1.88 7.78 -3.60
C THR A 271 1.36 8.91 -2.71
N GLY A 272 2.26 9.55 -1.96
CA GLY A 272 1.93 10.77 -1.21
C GLY A 272 1.25 11.84 -2.08
N GLN A 273 1.73 12.03 -3.31
CA GLN A 273 1.16 12.97 -4.28
C GLN A 273 -0.27 12.56 -4.67
N ILE A 274 -0.49 11.29 -5.03
CA ILE A 274 -1.82 10.81 -5.45
C ILE A 274 -2.84 10.96 -4.32
N ASN A 275 -2.48 10.61 -3.09
CA ASN A 275 -3.38 10.80 -1.95
C ASN A 275 -3.61 12.28 -1.63
N THR A 276 -2.61 13.15 -1.80
CA THR A 276 -2.80 14.61 -1.68
C THR A 276 -3.79 15.12 -2.72
N LEU A 277 -3.75 14.62 -3.96
CA LEU A 277 -4.75 14.94 -4.98
C LEU A 277 -6.14 14.39 -4.64
N ILE A 278 -6.26 13.25 -3.94
CA ILE A 278 -7.57 12.77 -3.45
C ILE A 278 -8.14 13.75 -2.43
N VAL A 279 -7.33 14.18 -1.46
CA VAL A 279 -7.72 15.15 -0.42
C VAL A 279 -8.14 16.47 -1.05
N ALA A 280 -7.35 17.00 -2.00
CA ALA A 280 -7.68 18.26 -2.68
C ALA A 280 -9.03 18.20 -3.41
N ARG A 281 -9.33 17.10 -4.12
CA ARG A 281 -10.62 16.93 -4.80
C ARG A 281 -11.81 16.88 -3.84
N GLN A 282 -11.63 16.25 -2.68
CA GLN A 282 -12.70 16.09 -1.69
C GLN A 282 -12.98 17.40 -0.96
N ILE A 283 -11.94 18.14 -0.57
CA ILE A 283 -12.09 19.38 0.21
C ILE A 283 -12.44 20.57 -0.68
N LEU A 284 -11.76 20.70 -1.83
CA LEU A 284 -11.83 21.89 -2.68
C LEU A 284 -12.77 21.69 -3.88
N GLY A 285 -13.31 20.48 -4.08
CA GLY A 285 -14.20 20.18 -5.19
C GLY A 285 -13.52 20.14 -6.57
N TYR A 286 -12.18 20.16 -6.62
CA TYR A 286 -11.46 20.15 -7.89
C TYR A 286 -11.74 18.90 -8.72
N THR A 287 -11.83 19.11 -10.03
CA THR A 287 -11.88 18.07 -11.04
C THR A 287 -10.48 17.51 -11.30
N ARG A 288 -10.41 16.38 -12.00
CA ARG A 288 -9.11 15.83 -12.44
C ARG A 288 -8.40 16.74 -13.44
N ALA A 289 -9.14 17.51 -14.24
CA ALA A 289 -8.57 18.39 -15.26
C ALA A 289 -7.84 19.57 -14.63
N GLU A 290 -8.35 20.07 -13.50
CA GLU A 290 -7.74 21.19 -12.75
C GLU A 290 -6.52 20.78 -11.92
N LEU A 291 -6.29 19.47 -11.75
CA LEU A 291 -5.19 18.90 -10.95
C LEU A 291 -4.10 18.24 -11.80
N LYS A 292 -4.15 18.42 -13.13
CA LYS A 292 -3.09 18.03 -14.06
C LYS A 292 -2.07 19.16 -14.16
#